data_AF-A0A8H6CMC5-F1
#
_entry.id   AF-A0A8H6CMC5-F1
#
_cell.length_a   1.000
_cell.length_b   1.000
_cell.length_c   1.000
_cell.angle_alpha   90.00
_cell.angle_beta   90.00
_cell.angle_gamma   90.00
#
_symmetry.space_group_name_H-M   'P 1'
#
loop_
_entity.id
_entity.type
_entity.pdbx_description
1 polymer ?
#
loop_
_entity_poly.entity_id
_entity_poly.type
_entity_poly.pdbx_seq_one_letter_code
_entity_poly.pdbx_strand_id
1 'polypeptide(L)'
;MDVSMDRKDNCIDPAYLAHRSGANKSPEDRRVVYATYNCKAEGDLHEEYYRDRAKEWPATHMRKEGGELGATVALRYGFGSPMLSVASGKQLEV
;
A
#
# COMPACT_ATOMS: atom_id res chain seq x y z
N MET A 1 -3.20 -20.17 5.87
CA MET A 1 -4.58 -20.27 6.38
C MET A 1 -5.43 -19.46 5.43
N ASP A 2 -6.39 -20.10 4.75
CA ASP A 2 -7.36 -19.39 3.91
C ASP A 2 -8.62 -19.18 4.74
N VAL A 3 -8.99 -17.91 4.94
CA VAL A 3 -10.23 -17.52 5.62
C VAL A 3 -11.14 -16.89 4.59
N SER A 4 -12.36 -17.42 4.47
CA SER A 4 -13.38 -16.83 3.60
C SER A 4 -13.97 -15.59 4.29
N MET A 5 -14.16 -14.51 3.53
CA MET A 5 -14.69 -13.24 4.03
C MET A 5 -15.89 -12.82 3.17
N ASP A 6 -16.95 -12.33 3.81
CA ASP A 6 -18.06 -11.64 3.16
C ASP A 6 -17.87 -10.11 3.23
N ARG A 7 -18.71 -9.35 2.51
CA ARG A 7 -18.62 -7.89 2.32
C ARG A 7 -18.60 -7.06 3.61
N LYS A 8 -18.99 -7.64 4.74
CA LYS A 8 -19.03 -6.97 6.06
C LYS A 8 -17.87 -7.34 6.97
N ASP A 9 -17.07 -8.33 6.58
CA ASP A 9 -15.94 -8.77 7.37
C ASP A 9 -14.77 -7.80 7.20
N ASN A 10 -14.04 -7.59 8.30
CA ASN A 10 -12.90 -6.69 8.34
C ASN A 10 -11.65 -7.48 8.69
N CYS A 11 -10.54 -7.18 8.02
CA CYS A 11 -9.21 -7.64 8.38
C CYS A 11 -8.43 -6.47 8.99
N ILE A 12 -7.81 -6.69 10.15
CA ILE A 12 -6.99 -5.69 10.82
C ILE A 12 -5.62 -6.30 11.02
N ASP A 13 -4.63 -5.69 10.38
CA ASP A 13 -3.25 -6.12 10.41
C ASP A 13 -2.37 -5.01 11.03
N PRO A 14 -1.39 -5.36 11.88
CA PRO A 14 -0.38 -4.40 12.32
C PRO A 14 0.38 -3.79 11.13
N ALA A 15 0.77 -2.53 11.23
CA ALA A 15 1.49 -1.82 10.16
C ALA A 15 2.79 -2.50 9.69
N TYR A 16 3.37 -3.37 10.51
CA TYR A 16 4.61 -4.09 10.22
C TYR A 16 4.40 -5.52 9.71
N LEU A 17 3.15 -5.98 9.57
CA LEU A 17 2.86 -7.29 9.03
C LEU A 17 2.94 -7.24 7.50
N ALA A 18 3.95 -7.89 6.92
CA ALA A 18 4.06 -8.01 5.48
C ALA A 18 2.88 -8.84 4.92
N HIS A 19 2.11 -8.25 4.00
CA HIS A 19 0.95 -8.91 3.37
C HIS A 19 0.81 -8.48 1.92
N ARG A 20 0.13 -9.31 1.11
CA ARG A 20 -0.20 -9.01 -0.29
C ARG A 20 -1.52 -9.65 -0.69
N SER A 21 -2.17 -9.08 -1.70
CA SER A 21 -3.27 -9.75 -2.37
C SER A 21 -2.78 -10.98 -3.15
N GLY A 22 -3.52 -12.07 -3.03
CA GLY A 22 -3.44 -13.20 -3.97
C GLY A 22 -4.11 -12.87 -5.31
N ALA A 23 -3.92 -13.74 -6.30
CA ALA A 23 -4.58 -13.61 -7.60
C ALA A 23 -6.11 -13.52 -7.46
N ASN A 24 -6.76 -12.74 -8.32
CA ASN A 24 -8.23 -12.75 -8.40
C ASN A 24 -8.67 -13.90 -9.32
N LYS A 25 -9.47 -14.83 -8.79
CA LYS A 25 -10.00 -15.99 -9.52
C LYS A 25 -11.50 -15.87 -9.81
N SER A 26 -12.16 -14.79 -9.35
CA SER A 26 -13.57 -14.54 -9.65
C SER A 26 -13.72 -13.82 -11.01
N PRO A 27 -14.90 -13.93 -11.64
CA PRO A 27 -15.22 -13.15 -12.84
C PRO A 27 -15.52 -11.67 -12.56
N GLU A 28 -15.49 -11.25 -11.29
CA GLU A 28 -15.85 -9.91 -10.84
C GLU A 28 -14.66 -9.19 -10.17
N ASP A 29 -14.67 -7.86 -10.20
CA ASP A 29 -13.69 -7.04 -9.49
C ASP A 29 -13.75 -7.27 -7.97
N ARG A 30 -12.60 -7.59 -7.37
CA ARG A 30 -12.46 -7.60 -5.90
C ARG A 30 -12.02 -6.22 -5.40
N ARG A 31 -12.91 -5.53 -4.67
CA ARG A 31 -12.68 -4.18 -4.13
C ARG A 31 -12.61 -4.23 -2.60
N VAL A 32 -11.70 -3.45 -2.01
CA VAL A 32 -11.51 -3.31 -0.56
C VAL A 32 -11.34 -1.84 -0.23
N VAL A 33 -11.90 -1.41 0.89
CA VAL A 33 -11.64 -0.08 1.47
C VAL A 33 -10.55 -0.22 2.53
N TYR A 34 -9.49 0.56 2.39
CA TYR A 34 -8.40 0.59 3.36
C TYR A 34 -8.59 1.76 4.32
N ALA A 35 -8.64 1.45 5.61
CA ALA A 35 -8.63 2.44 6.68
C ALA A 35 -7.41 2.20 7.57
N THR A 36 -6.66 3.28 7.84
CA THR A 36 -5.53 3.23 8.77
C THR A 36 -5.99 3.72 10.13
N TYR A 37 -5.70 2.92 11.16
CA TYR A 37 -5.95 3.29 12.55
C TYR A 37 -4.67 3.78 13.20
N ASN A 38 -4.75 4.91 13.91
CA ASN A 38 -3.70 5.43 14.79
C ASN A 38 -4.19 5.35 16.24
N CYS A 39 -3.29 4.94 17.14
CA CYS A 39 -3.62 4.81 18.55
C CYS A 39 -3.76 6.20 19.19
N LYS A 40 -4.87 6.45 19.89
CA LYS A 40 -5.12 7.74 20.55
C LYS A 40 -4.00 8.18 21.50
N ALA A 41 -3.29 7.23 22.13
CA ALA A 41 -2.18 7.51 23.04
C ALA A 41 -0.95 8.13 22.34
N GLU A 42 -0.85 8.00 21.02
CA GLU A 42 0.24 8.54 20.20
C GLU A 42 -0.06 9.96 19.69
N GLY A 43 -1.24 10.50 20.01
CA GLY A 43 -1.72 11.77 19.46
C GLY A 43 -2.30 11.62 18.05
N ASP A 44 -2.64 12.74 17.42
CA ASP A 44 -3.14 12.76 16.05
C ASP A 44 -1.97 12.87 15.07
N LEU A 45 -1.69 11.78 14.37
CA LEU A 45 -0.59 11.69 13.40
C LEU A 45 -1.07 11.89 11.94
N HIS A 46 -2.35 12.18 11.71
CA HIS A 46 -2.94 12.18 10.36
C HIS A 46 -2.27 13.19 9.43
N GLU A 47 -2.27 14.46 9.81
CA GLU A 47 -1.78 15.55 8.96
C GLU A 47 -0.28 15.43 8.68
N GLU A 48 0.49 15.12 9.72
CA GLU A 48 1.93 14.91 9.61
C GLU A 48 2.26 13.74 8.68
N TYR A 49 1.59 12.60 8.85
CA TYR A 49 1.78 11.43 8.00
C TYR A 49 1.53 11.74 6.52
N TYR A 50 0.42 12.40 6.19
CA TYR A 50 0.09 12.69 4.79
C TYR A 50 0.99 13.76 4.17
N ARG A 51 1.42 14.75 4.94
CA ARG A 51 2.41 15.75 4.51
C ARG A 51 3.73 15.07 4.14
N ASP A 52 4.23 14.21 5.01
CA ASP A 52 5.50 13.53 4.81
C ASP A 52 5.41 12.50 3.68
N ARG A 53 4.31 11.75 3.61
CA ARG A 53 4.03 10.81 2.51
C ARG A 53 3.94 11.53 1.16
N ALA A 54 3.31 12.69 1.07
CA ALA A 54 3.23 13.45 -0.18
C ALA A 54 4.60 13.91 -0.68
N LYS A 55 5.52 14.24 0.24
CA LYS A 55 6.89 14.62 -0.06
C LYS A 55 7.76 13.42 -0.44
N GLU A 56 7.70 12.35 0.34
CA GLU A 56 8.57 11.17 0.17
C GLU A 56 8.06 10.22 -0.93
N TRP A 57 6.75 9.99 -1.00
CA TRP A 57 6.11 9.03 -1.91
C TRP A 57 4.88 9.65 -2.60
N PRO A 58 5.08 10.66 -3.46
CA PRO A 58 3.98 11.29 -4.18
C PRO A 58 3.24 10.28 -5.08
N ALA A 59 1.96 10.57 -5.34
CA ALA A 59 1.17 9.83 -6.31
C ALA A 59 1.89 9.79 -7.67
N THR A 60 1.69 8.71 -8.42
CA THR A 60 2.44 8.46 -9.66
C THR A 60 2.40 9.63 -10.65
N HIS A 61 1.24 10.28 -10.80
CA HIS A 61 1.08 11.44 -11.69
C HIS A 61 1.74 12.74 -11.18
N MET A 62 2.16 12.79 -9.91
CA MET A 62 2.89 13.91 -9.31
C MET A 62 4.41 13.68 -9.27
N ARG A 63 4.88 12.50 -9.69
CA ARG A 63 6.32 12.18 -9.74
C ARG A 63 6.96 12.90 -10.91
N LYS A 64 8.15 13.47 -10.68
CA LYS A 64 8.97 14.03 -11.75
C LYS A 64 9.51 12.92 -12.64
N GLU A 65 9.52 13.15 -13.95
CA GLU A 65 10.13 12.24 -14.92
C GLU A 65 11.62 12.09 -14.62
N GLY A 66 12.12 10.84 -14.58
CA GLY A 66 13.49 10.53 -14.17
C GLY A 66 13.80 10.74 -12.67
N GLY A 67 12.80 11.05 -11.84
CA GLY A 67 12.98 11.18 -10.40
C GLY A 67 13.13 9.82 -9.71
N GLU A 68 14.28 9.58 -9.09
CA GLU A 68 14.48 8.39 -8.25
C GLU A 68 13.88 8.59 -6.86
N LEU A 69 13.17 7.57 -6.38
CA LEU A 69 12.78 7.49 -4.97
C LEU A 69 13.95 6.84 -4.23
N GLY A 70 14.48 7.50 -3.19
CA GLY A 70 15.59 6.96 -2.42
C GLY A 70 15.27 5.55 -1.90
N ALA A 71 16.28 4.66 -1.86
CA ALA A 71 16.10 3.24 -1.53
C ALA A 71 15.32 3.02 -0.22
N THR A 72 15.58 3.83 0.81
CA THR A 72 14.86 3.79 2.11
C THR A 72 13.37 4.09 1.98
N VAL A 73 13.01 5.05 1.12
CA VAL A 73 11.61 5.42 0.87
C VAL A 73 10.89 4.31 0.12
N ALA A 74 11.55 3.71 -0.88
CA ALA A 74 11.01 2.57 -1.62
C ALA A 74 10.76 1.36 -0.72
N LEU A 75 11.64 1.09 0.25
CA LEU A 75 11.43 0.05 1.26
C LEU A 75 10.34 0.43 2.26
N ARG A 76 10.15 1.70 2.59
CA ARG A 76 9.10 2.14 3.54
C ARG A 76 7.69 2.05 2.93
N TYR A 77 7.50 2.52 1.69
CA TYR A 77 6.16 2.65 1.08
C TYR A 77 5.89 1.67 -0.07
N GLY A 78 6.93 1.07 -0.64
CA GLY A 78 6.84 0.18 -1.80
C GLY A 78 7.18 -1.28 -1.50
N PHE A 79 7.59 -1.62 -0.26
CA PHE A 79 7.94 -2.99 0.09
C PHE A 79 6.74 -3.93 -0.05
N GLY A 80 6.87 -4.95 -0.90
CA GLY A 80 5.78 -5.88 -1.22
C GLY A 80 4.68 -5.31 -2.13
N SER A 81 4.81 -4.07 -2.60
CA SER A 81 3.82 -3.48 -3.50
C SER A 81 3.85 -4.18 -4.86
N PRO A 82 2.69 -4.67 -5.37
CA PRO A 82 2.57 -5.16 -6.73
C PRO A 82 2.55 -4.01 -7.75
N MET A 83 2.58 -2.74 -7.28
CA MET A 83 2.72 -1.58 -8.17
C MET A 83 4.09 -1.66 -8.83
N LEU A 84 4.04 -2.23 -10.04
CA LEU A 84 4.96 -2.12 -11.16
C LEU A 84 6.16 -1.24 -10.83
N SER A 85 7.38 -1.78 -10.92
CA SER A 85 8.51 -0.88 -11.14
C SER A 85 8.10 -0.02 -12.32
N VAL A 86 8.14 1.30 -12.14
CA VAL A 86 7.53 2.25 -13.09
C VAL A 86 8.07 2.02 -14.51
N ALA A 87 9.24 1.37 -14.61
CA ALA A 87 9.90 0.94 -15.82
C ALA A 87 9.38 -0.37 -16.47
N SER A 88 8.90 -1.37 -15.71
CA SER A 88 8.62 -2.71 -16.29
C SER A 88 7.18 -2.91 -16.76
N GLY A 89 6.22 -2.12 -16.23
CA GLY A 89 4.81 -2.24 -16.61
C GLY A 89 4.16 -3.60 -16.27
N LYS A 90 4.88 -4.52 -15.61
CA LYS A 90 4.39 -5.84 -15.19
C LYS A 90 4.81 -6.19 -13.76
N GLN A 91 3.91 -6.86 -13.04
CA GLN A 91 4.19 -7.43 -11.72
C GLN A 91 5.28 -8.50 -11.90
N LEU A 92 6.25 -8.56 -10.98
CA LEU A 92 7.22 -9.66 -10.98
C LEU A 92 6.44 -10.97 -10.78
N GLU A 93 6.55 -11.86 -11.76
CA GLU A 93 6.07 -13.24 -11.64
C GLU A 93 6.99 -13.96 -10.65
N VAL A 94 6.38 -14.74 -9.75
CA VAL A 94 7.09 -15.62 -8.81
C VAL A 94 7.25 -16.98 -9.49
#